data_AF-A0A9D1U0U1-F1
#
_entry.id   AF-A0A9D1U0U1-F1
#
_cell.length_a   1.000
_cell.length_b   1.000
_cell.length_c   1.000
_cell.angle_alpha   90.00
_cell.angle_beta   90.00
_cell.angle_gamma   90.00
#
_symmetry.space_group_name_H-M   'P 1'
#
loop_
_entity.id
_entity.type
_entity.pdbx_description
1 polymer ?
#
loop_
_entity_poly.entity_id
_entity_poly.type
_entity_poly.pdbx_seq_one_letter_code
_entity_poly.pdbx_strand_id
1 'polypeptide(L)' 'MDTGLNLEVLTEKLTAYQISRAVDISIDDAQSIIDKEIDYEEMDKETVEKLKTLNDKLQN' A
#
# COMPACT_ATOMS: atom_id res chain seq x y z
N MET A 1 -5.60 -8.43 14.52
CA MET A 1 -6.26 -7.11 14.50
C MET A 1 -6.56 -6.83 13.05
N ASP A 2 -7.82 -6.58 12.71
CA ASP A 2 -8.19 -6.20 11.34
C ASP A 2 -7.57 -4.82 11.07
N THR A 3 -6.58 -4.76 10.18
CA THR A 3 -5.85 -3.52 9.93
C THR A 3 -6.70 -2.52 9.14
N GLY A 4 -7.85 -2.91 8.57
CA GLY A 4 -8.67 -2.05 7.70
C GLY A 4 -7.95 -1.66 6.41
N LEU A 5 -6.75 -2.20 6.16
CA LEU A 5 -5.98 -1.94 4.97
C LEU A 5 -6.40 -2.97 3.92
N ASN A 6 -7.13 -2.51 2.91
CA ASN A 6 -7.48 -3.35 1.77
C ASN A 6 -6.50 -3.10 0.63
N LEU A 7 -5.38 -3.85 0.59
CA LEU A 7 -4.43 -3.72 -0.52
C LEU A 7 -5.07 -4.01 -1.87
N GLU A 8 -6.09 -4.87 -1.96
CA GLU A 8 -6.73 -5.14 -3.27
C GLU A 8 -7.27 -3.87 -3.91
N VAL A 9 -7.88 -2.98 -3.14
CA VAL A 9 -8.38 -1.70 -3.65
C VAL A 9 -7.23 -0.82 -4.14
N LEU A 10 -6.10 -0.83 -3.43
CA LEU A 10 -4.90 -0.10 -3.82
C LEU A 10 -4.28 -0.67 -5.10
N THR A 11 -4.14 -2.00 -5.19
CA THR A 11 -3.48 -2.67 -6.33
C THR A 11 -4.36 -2.71 -7.57
N GLU A 12 -5.69 -2.64 -7.43
CA GLU A 12 -6.64 -2.51 -8.55
C GLU A 12 -6.72 -1.09 -9.12
N LYS A 13 -6.53 -0.06 -8.29
CA LYS A 13 -6.74 1.35 -8.68
C LYS A 13 -5.46 2.11 -8.94
N LEU A 14 -4.33 1.68 -8.37
CA LEU A 14 -3.06 2.38 -8.44
C LEU A 14 -1.95 1.49 -9.00
N THR A 15 -1.04 2.14 -9.71
CA THR A 15 0.21 1.54 -10.20
C THR A 15 1.30 1.61 -9.12
N ALA A 16 2.34 0.77 -9.25
CA ALA A 16 3.46 0.72 -8.30
C ALA A 16 4.13 2.11 -8.19
N TYR A 17 4.22 2.83 -9.30
CA TYR A 17 4.70 4.21 -9.31
C TYR A 17 3.83 5.15 -8.46
N GLN A 18 2.51 5.06 -8.54
CA GLN A 18 1.63 5.94 -7.76
C GLN A 18 1.69 5.61 -6.27
N ILE A 19 1.78 4.33 -5.92
CA ILE A 19 1.95 3.87 -4.54
C ILE A 19 3.31 4.33 -4.01
N SER A 20 4.41 4.08 -4.73
CA SER A 20 5.75 4.47 -4.31
C SER A 20 5.85 5.97 -4.03
N ARG A 21 5.23 6.78 -4.89
CA ARG A 21 5.23 8.24 -4.78
C ARG A 21 4.30 8.78 -3.69
N ALA A 22 3.24 8.05 -3.34
CA ALA A 22 2.28 8.44 -2.30
C ALA A 22 2.75 8.05 -0.90
N VAL A 23 3.45 6.92 -0.79
CA VAL A 23 3.86 6.30 0.47
C VAL A 23 5.35 6.55 0.77
N ASP A 24 6.09 7.07 -0.21
CA ASP A 24 7.53 7.35 -0.16
C ASP A 24 8.38 6.09 0.08
N ILE A 25 8.12 5.08 -0.76
CA ILE A 25 8.84 3.80 -0.78
C ILE A 25 9.50 3.58 -2.14
N SER A 26 10.35 2.56 -2.25
CA SER A 26 10.93 2.21 -3.56
C SER A 26 9.84 1.69 -4.52
N ILE A 27 10.09 1.82 -5.82
CA ILE A 27 9.18 1.25 -6.83
C ILE A 27 9.14 -0.28 -6.71
N ASP A 28 10.25 -0.91 -6.32
CA ASP A 28 10.33 -2.36 -6.13
C ASP A 28 9.46 -2.81 -4.95
N ASP A 29 9.52 -2.10 -3.81
CA ASP A 29 8.63 -2.38 -2.66
C ASP A 29 7.17 -2.16 -3.04
N ALA A 30 6.87 -1.10 -3.79
CA ALA A 30 5.53 -0.83 -4.26
C ALA A 30 5.02 -1.89 -5.26
N GLN A 31 5.92 -2.46 -6.07
CA GLN A 31 5.62 -3.56 -6.97
C GLN A 31 5.35 -4.84 -6.18
N SER A 32 6.14 -5.14 -5.15
CA SER A 32 5.88 -6.26 -4.23
C SER A 32 4.53 -6.15 -3.51
N ILE A 33 4.09 -4.92 -3.18
CA ILE A 33 2.74 -4.66 -2.66
C ILE A 33 1.67 -5.00 -3.71
N ILE A 34 1.88 -4.62 -4.98
CA ILE A 34 0.98 -4.94 -6.09
C ILE A 34 0.88 -6.43 -6.34
N ASP A 35 2.03 -7.10 -6.36
CA ASP A 35 2.14 -8.53 -6.62
C ASP A 35 1.74 -9.37 -5.40
N LYS A 36 1.38 -8.71 -4.28
CA LYS A 36 1.01 -9.33 -2.99
C LYS A 36 2.12 -10.23 -2.43
N GLU A 37 3.37 -9.89 -2.73
CA GLU A 37 4.57 -10.61 -2.29
C GLU A 37 5.12 -10.11 -0.95
N ILE A 38 4.64 -8.95 -0.46
CA ILE A 38 5.05 -8.39 0.83
C ILE A 38 3.95 -8.59 1.89
N ASP A 39 4.36 -9.06 3.07
CA ASP A 39 3.48 -9.15 4.23
C ASP A 39 3.49 -7.83 5.01
N TYR A 40 2.31 -7.38 5.45
CA TYR A 40 2.15 -6.14 6.21
C TYR A 40 2.98 -6.08 7.50
N GLU A 41 3.32 -7.25 8.05
CA GLU A 41 4.09 -7.40 9.27
C GLU A 41 5.58 -7.09 9.03
N GLU A 42 6.06 -7.19 7.79
CA GLU A 42 7.43 -6.87 7.39
C GLU A 42 7.60 -5.39 7.01
N MET A 43 6.49 -4.66 6.87
CA MET A 43 6.49 -3.25 6.52
C MET A 43 6.64 -2.35 7.75
N ASP A 44 7.34 -1.22 7.58
CA ASP A 44 7.40 -0.19 8.60
C ASP A 44 5.99 0.37 8.91
N LYS A 45 5.74 0.63 10.20
CA LYS A 45 4.44 1.16 10.67
C LYS A 45 4.03 2.44 9.94
N GLU A 46 5.00 3.30 9.63
CA GLU A 46 4.76 4.54 8.88
C GLU A 46 4.22 4.26 7.48
N THR A 47 4.81 3.29 6.78
CA THR A 47 4.39 2.87 5.45
C THR A 47 2.97 2.29 5.49
N VAL A 48 2.68 1.46 6.49
CA VAL A 48 1.34 0.89 6.69
C VAL A 48 0.29 1.99 6.96
N GLU A 49 0.60 3.00 7.77
CA GLU A 49 -0.32 4.12 8.03
C GLU A 49 -0.58 4.97 6.78
N LYS A 50 0.46 5.23 5.99
CA LYS A 50 0.34 5.95 4.71
C LYS A 50 -0.50 5.15 3.70
N LEU A 51 -0.30 3.84 3.60
CA LEU A 51 -1.12 2.96 2.77
C LEU A 51 -2.58 2.94 3.20
N LYS A 52 -2.86 2.91 4.52
CA LYS A 52 -4.24 3.02 5.03
C LYS A 52 -4.87 4.33 4.64
N THR A 53 -4.17 5.44 4.84
CA THR A 53 -4.63 6.77 4.45
C THR A 53 -4.94 6.85 2.95
N LEU A 54 -4.11 6.20 2.13
CA LEU A 54 -4.32 6.13 0.68
C LEU A 54 -5.55 5.28 0.33
N ASN A 55 -5.74 4.14 0.99
CA ASN A 55 -6.90 3.27 0.83
C ASN A 55 -8.21 3.99 1.21
N ASP A 56 -8.23 4.69 2.35
CA ASP A 56 -9.39 5.44 2.83
C ASP A 56 -9.81 6.57 1.87
N LYS A 57 -8.84 7.17 1.17
CA LYS A 57 -9.07 8.18 0.13
C LYS A 57 -9.62 7.58 -1.18
N LEU A 58 -9.41 6.30 -1.44
CA LEU A 58 -9.91 5.62 -2.65
C LEU A 58 -11.30 4.99 -2.45
N GLN A 59 -11.69 4.75 -1.19
CA GLN A 59 -13.00 4.20 -0.82
C GLN A 59 -14.08 5.27 -0.61
N ASN A 60 -13.71 6.54 -0.42
CA ASN A 60 -14.63 7.69 -0.41
C ASN A 60 -14.68 8.37 -1.78
#